data_AF-A0A139WFI2-F1
#
_entry.id   AF-A0A139WFI2-F1
#
_cell.length_a   1.000
_cell.length_b   1.000
_cell.length_c   1.000
_cell.angle_alpha   90.00
_cell.angle_beta   90.00
_cell.angle_gamma   90.00
#
_symmetry.space_group_name_H-M   'P 1'
#
loop_
_entity.id
_entity.type
_entity.pdbx_description
1 polymer ?
#
loop_
_entity_poly.entity_id
_entity_poly.type
_entity_poly.pdbx_seq_one_letter_code
_entity_poly.pdbx_strand_id
1 'polypeptide(L)'
;MELYVGHKLLLEVPRSSDYQKVSSILQIPQDDFYLLKNGKRISQNEVNIFGKVDVVYRLVGGKGGFGSMLRAIGAQIEKTTNREACRDLSGRRLRDINEEQRLKNWIAAQADREKEAAEKKQKKLERLIEQPKHEFKDEEYDKIRSALPEKVEDAVLQGLQASCSTKRKSDEGKGSVKKKKPKLWIDDELSESDGDVDSEDESKANFKSSKEIVAAT
;
A
#
# COMPACT_ATOMS: atom_id res chain seq x y z
N MET A 1 -62.04 -14.37 34.41
CA MET A 1 -60.88 -13.53 34.01
C MET A 1 -59.81 -14.49 33.55
N GLU A 2 -59.33 -14.31 32.33
CA GLU A 2 -58.30 -15.17 31.76
C GLU A 2 -56.98 -14.39 31.72
N LEU A 3 -55.95 -14.92 32.38
CA LEU A 3 -54.61 -14.35 32.39
C LEU A 3 -53.79 -14.99 31.27
N TYR A 4 -53.23 -14.18 30.38
CA TYR A 4 -52.39 -14.63 29.27
C TYR A 4 -50.97 -14.10 29.43
N VAL A 5 -49.98 -14.84 28.94
CA VAL A 5 -48.64 -14.33 28.65
C VAL A 5 -48.39 -14.56 27.16
N GLY A 6 -48.37 -13.48 26.40
CA GLY A 6 -48.34 -13.56 24.93
C GLY A 6 -49.56 -14.30 24.40
N HIS A 7 -49.35 -15.44 23.75
CA HIS A 7 -50.41 -16.27 23.18
C HIS A 7 -50.87 -17.43 24.09
N LYS A 8 -50.25 -17.60 25.27
CA LYS A 8 -50.52 -18.73 26.17
C LYS A 8 -51.40 -18.30 27.33
N LEU A 9 -52.50 -19.02 27.56
CA LEU A 9 -53.30 -18.89 28.77
C LEU A 9 -52.50 -19.43 29.97
N LEU A 10 -52.27 -18.58 30.97
CA LEU A 10 -51.63 -18.95 32.23
C LEU A 10 -52.64 -19.52 33.22
N LEU A 11 -53.73 -18.81 33.44
CA LEU A 11 -54.68 -19.17 34.50
C LEU A 11 -56.05 -18.55 34.23
N GLU A 12 -57.10 -19.32 34.52
CA GLU A 12 -58.48 -18.85 34.46
C GLU A 12 -59.00 -18.62 35.89
N VAL A 13 -59.31 -17.36 36.21
CA VAL A 13 -59.83 -16.96 37.51
C VAL A 13 -61.34 -16.71 37.38
N PRO A 14 -62.21 -17.46 38.08
CA PRO A 14 -63.66 -17.42 37.88
C PRO A 14 -64.35 -16.12 38.37
N ARG A 15 -63.64 -15.21 39.07
CA ARG A 15 -64.20 -13.93 39.58
C ARG A 15 -63.40 -12.73 39.10
N SER A 16 -63.96 -11.51 39.22
CA SER A 16 -63.15 -10.29 39.13
C SER A 16 -61.98 -10.40 40.09
N SER A 17 -60.81 -10.04 39.59
CA SER A 17 -59.59 -10.04 40.38
C SER A 17 -59.01 -8.64 40.42
N ASP A 18 -58.34 -8.36 41.53
CA ASP A 18 -57.61 -7.12 41.77
C ASP A 18 -56.13 -7.36 41.47
N TYR A 19 -55.38 -6.29 41.23
CA TYR A 19 -53.92 -6.37 41.04
C TYR A 19 -53.21 -7.14 42.19
N GLN A 20 -53.67 -6.94 43.42
CA GLN A 20 -53.14 -7.63 44.61
C GLN A 20 -53.38 -9.14 44.54
N LYS A 21 -54.59 -9.57 44.15
CA LYS A 21 -54.93 -11.00 44.02
C LYS A 21 -54.12 -11.65 42.92
N VAL A 22 -53.93 -10.96 41.79
CA VAL A 22 -53.10 -11.46 40.68
C VAL A 22 -51.64 -11.61 41.10
N SER A 23 -51.10 -10.66 41.87
CA SER A 23 -49.73 -10.75 42.43
C SER A 23 -49.58 -11.94 43.38
N SER A 24 -50.54 -12.16 44.28
CA SER A 24 -50.53 -13.33 45.19
C SER A 24 -50.67 -14.67 44.47
N ILE A 25 -51.49 -14.75 43.41
CA ILE A 25 -51.66 -15.98 42.62
C ILE A 25 -50.38 -16.30 41.83
N LEU A 26 -49.76 -15.28 41.24
CA LEU A 26 -48.56 -15.46 40.42
C LEU A 26 -47.26 -15.56 41.25
N GLN A 27 -47.31 -15.26 42.55
CA GLN A 27 -46.15 -15.19 43.45
C GLN A 27 -45.05 -14.24 42.96
N ILE A 28 -45.45 -13.17 42.24
CA ILE A 28 -44.54 -12.19 41.66
C ILE A 28 -44.94 -10.81 42.24
N PRO A 29 -43.98 -9.98 42.67
CA PRO A 29 -44.27 -8.67 43.24
C PRO A 29 -44.89 -7.74 42.18
N GLN A 30 -45.72 -6.81 42.64
CA GLN A 30 -46.48 -5.90 41.75
C GLN A 30 -45.60 -5.01 40.86
N ASP A 31 -44.34 -4.82 41.26
CA ASP A 31 -43.37 -3.99 40.55
C ASP A 31 -42.70 -4.72 39.38
N ASP A 32 -42.82 -6.06 39.31
CA ASP A 32 -42.18 -6.90 38.29
C ASP A 32 -43.12 -7.25 37.13
N PHE A 33 -44.38 -6.83 37.17
CA PHE A 33 -45.31 -7.03 36.05
C PHE A 33 -46.25 -5.84 35.86
N TYR A 34 -46.92 -5.82 34.73
CA TYR A 34 -48.09 -4.98 34.50
C TYR A 34 -49.12 -5.73 33.67
N LEU A 35 -50.37 -5.36 33.86
CA LEU A 35 -51.52 -5.96 33.19
C LEU A 35 -51.97 -5.09 32.01
N LEU A 36 -52.26 -5.74 30.89
CA LEU A 36 -52.82 -5.14 29.69
C LEU A 36 -54.22 -5.71 29.43
N LYS A 37 -55.17 -4.83 29.16
CA LYS A 37 -56.50 -5.20 28.66
C LYS A 37 -56.71 -4.53 27.31
N ASN A 38 -56.94 -5.32 26.27
CA ASN A 38 -57.08 -4.84 24.89
C ASN A 38 -55.93 -3.88 24.47
N GLY A 39 -54.70 -4.19 24.89
CA GLY A 39 -53.51 -3.38 24.60
C GLY A 39 -53.33 -2.11 25.44
N LYS A 40 -54.22 -1.79 26.39
CA LYS A 40 -54.08 -0.65 27.31
C LYS A 40 -53.64 -1.13 28.70
N ARG A 41 -52.73 -0.37 29.33
CA ARG A 41 -52.24 -0.66 30.68
C ARG A 41 -53.32 -0.35 31.71
N ILE A 42 -53.58 -1.34 32.56
CA ILE A 42 -54.53 -1.24 33.67
C ILE A 42 -53.82 -0.61 34.87
N SER A 43 -54.51 0.31 35.56
CA SER A 43 -54.00 0.97 36.76
C SER A 43 -54.01 0.01 37.96
N GLN A 44 -53.05 0.14 38.89
CA GLN A 44 -52.93 -0.73 40.07
C GLN A 44 -54.15 -0.62 41.02
N ASN A 45 -54.93 0.46 40.94
CA ASN A 45 -56.09 0.73 41.79
C ASN A 45 -57.43 0.21 41.21
N GLU A 46 -57.43 -0.44 40.04
CA GLU A 46 -58.65 -0.98 39.46
C GLU A 46 -59.06 -2.30 40.14
N VAL A 47 -60.25 -2.31 40.75
CA VAL A 47 -60.78 -3.40 41.60
C VAL A 47 -61.74 -4.35 40.84
N ASN A 48 -61.81 -4.25 39.52
CA ASN A 48 -62.77 -5.03 38.73
C ASN A 48 -62.22 -5.39 37.36
N ILE A 49 -61.13 -6.16 37.36
CA ILE A 49 -60.52 -6.64 36.14
C ILE A 49 -61.29 -7.89 35.67
N PHE A 50 -61.98 -7.75 34.54
CA PHE A 50 -62.75 -8.82 33.90
C PHE A 50 -62.34 -9.03 32.44
N GLY A 51 -62.54 -10.26 31.97
CA GLY A 51 -62.25 -10.70 30.60
C GLY A 51 -60.82 -11.21 30.42
N LYS A 52 -60.33 -11.13 29.19
CA LYS A 52 -58.96 -11.50 28.80
C LYS A 52 -57.97 -10.39 29.16
N VAL A 53 -56.91 -10.76 29.88
CA VAL A 53 -55.87 -9.85 30.35
C VAL A 53 -54.50 -10.45 30.10
N ASP A 54 -53.62 -9.67 29.49
CA ASP A 54 -52.25 -10.07 29.24
C ASP A 54 -51.35 -9.59 30.39
N VAL A 55 -50.64 -10.50 31.02
CA VAL A 55 -49.59 -10.26 32.00
C VAL A 55 -48.28 -10.04 31.26
N VAL A 56 -47.65 -8.90 31.48
CA VAL A 56 -46.34 -8.60 30.90
C VAL A 56 -45.33 -8.39 32.02
N TYR A 57 -44.29 -9.22 32.02
CA TYR A 57 -43.18 -9.10 32.95
C TYR A 57 -42.30 -7.91 32.60
N ARG A 58 -41.90 -7.17 33.62
CA ARG A 58 -40.90 -6.10 33.54
C ARG A 58 -39.55 -6.76 33.64
N LEU A 59 -38.71 -6.51 32.64
CA LEU A 59 -37.32 -6.93 32.68
C LEU A 59 -36.51 -5.79 33.31
N VAL A 60 -35.63 -6.14 34.25
CA VAL A 60 -34.62 -5.25 34.83
C VAL A 60 -33.56 -4.94 33.76
N GLY A 61 -33.90 -4.00 32.89
CA GLY A 61 -33.10 -3.65 31.73
C GLY A 61 -33.89 -2.76 30.80
N GLY A 62 -33.61 -1.45 30.86
CA GLY A 62 -34.16 -0.53 29.88
C GLY A 62 -33.70 -0.96 28.49
N LYS A 63 -34.63 -1.11 27.54
CA LYS A 63 -34.36 -1.36 26.11
C LYS A 63 -33.65 -0.18 25.41
N GLY A 64 -32.90 0.63 26.16
CA GLY A 64 -32.41 1.95 25.78
C GLY A 64 -30.91 2.01 25.50
N GLY A 65 -30.11 1.04 25.96
CA GLY A 65 -28.65 1.07 25.78
C GLY A 65 -28.22 0.91 24.32
N PHE A 66 -28.86 0.02 23.58
CA PHE A 66 -28.53 -0.20 22.16
C PHE A 66 -28.93 1.00 21.29
N GLY A 67 -30.12 1.57 21.52
CA GLY A 67 -30.58 2.75 20.78
C GLY A 67 -29.81 4.02 21.12
N SER A 68 -29.39 4.21 22.38
CA SER A 68 -28.52 5.33 22.76
C SER A 68 -27.12 5.16 22.20
N MET A 69 -26.57 3.94 22.23
CA MET A 69 -25.29 3.59 21.60
C MET A 69 -25.30 3.89 20.11
N LEU A 70 -26.34 3.46 19.38
CA LEU A 70 -26.48 3.78 17.95
C LEU A 70 -26.62 5.28 17.69
N ARG A 71 -27.27 6.04 18.59
CA ARG A 71 -27.38 7.50 18.47
C ARG A 71 -26.04 8.20 18.74
N ALA A 72 -25.28 7.72 19.70
CA ALA A 72 -23.94 8.23 20.01
C ALA A 72 -22.95 7.93 18.87
N ILE A 73 -22.92 6.69 18.38
CA ILE A 73 -22.10 6.27 17.25
C ILE A 73 -22.53 6.99 15.97
N GLY A 74 -23.83 7.08 15.71
CA GLY A 74 -24.38 7.72 14.52
C GLY A 74 -24.14 9.23 14.47
N ALA A 75 -23.93 9.90 15.61
CA ALA A 75 -23.53 11.30 15.66
C ALA A 75 -22.03 11.50 15.33
N GLN A 76 -21.21 10.46 15.54
CA GLN A 76 -19.76 10.49 15.30
C GLN A 76 -19.37 9.97 13.90
N ILE A 77 -20.25 9.18 13.27
CA ILE A 77 -20.05 8.70 11.89
C ILE A 77 -20.52 9.78 10.93
N GLU A 78 -19.56 10.49 10.32
CA GLU A 78 -19.83 11.29 9.13
C GLU A 78 -20.29 10.39 7.97
N LYS A 79 -21.11 10.93 7.06
CA LYS A 79 -21.59 10.18 5.90
C LYS A 79 -20.40 9.65 5.11
N THR A 80 -20.19 8.34 5.19
CA THR A 80 -19.13 7.67 4.44
C THR A 80 -19.37 7.87 2.95
N THR A 81 -18.40 8.38 2.22
CA THR A 81 -18.46 8.53 0.74
C THR A 81 -18.18 7.22 0.00
N ASN A 82 -18.09 6.10 0.73
CA ASN A 82 -17.84 4.78 0.15
C ASN A 82 -19.04 4.30 -0.67
N ARG A 83 -19.01 4.69 -1.95
CA ARG A 83 -20.01 4.31 -2.96
C ARG A 83 -19.82 2.87 -3.43
N GLU A 84 -18.68 2.24 -3.15
CA GLU A 84 -18.36 0.87 -3.57
C GLU A 84 -19.19 -0.20 -2.85
N ALA A 85 -19.75 0.14 -1.69
CA ALA A 85 -20.65 -0.73 -0.94
C ALA A 85 -22.05 -0.83 -1.59
N CYS A 86 -22.39 0.09 -2.50
CA CYS A 86 -23.67 0.06 -3.20
C CYS A 86 -23.72 -1.11 -4.19
N ARG A 87 -24.95 -1.64 -4.39
CA ARG A 87 -25.24 -2.65 -5.39
C ARG A 87 -25.80 -2.01 -6.66
N ASP A 88 -25.51 -2.61 -7.80
CA ASP A 88 -26.15 -2.28 -9.06
C ASP A 88 -27.55 -2.95 -9.18
N LEU A 89 -28.26 -2.65 -10.26
CA LEU A 89 -29.57 -3.27 -10.54
C LEU A 89 -29.47 -4.77 -10.85
N SER A 90 -28.27 -5.28 -11.11
CA SER A 90 -28.01 -6.71 -11.31
C SER A 90 -27.73 -7.45 -9.99
N GLY A 91 -27.59 -6.73 -8.87
CA GLY A 91 -27.33 -7.26 -7.53
C GLY A 91 -25.84 -7.43 -7.19
N ARG A 92 -24.93 -7.10 -8.11
CA ARG A 92 -23.47 -7.08 -7.91
C ARG A 92 -23.05 -5.81 -7.18
N ARG A 93 -21.95 -5.85 -6.42
CA ARG A 93 -21.41 -4.65 -5.76
C ARG A 93 -20.57 -3.84 -6.73
N LEU A 94 -20.58 -2.52 -6.57
CA LEU A 94 -19.73 -1.62 -7.37
C LEU A 94 -18.23 -1.89 -7.18
N ARG A 95 -17.84 -2.41 -6.02
CA ARG A 95 -16.47 -2.87 -5.76
C ARG A 95 -16.00 -3.89 -6.80
N ASP A 96 -16.75 -4.98 -6.95
CA ASP A 96 -16.38 -6.10 -7.82
C ASP A 96 -16.24 -5.62 -9.28
N ILE A 97 -17.14 -4.74 -9.71
CA ILE A 97 -17.13 -4.15 -11.06
C ILE A 97 -15.88 -3.28 -11.27
N ASN A 98 -15.52 -2.45 -10.29
CA ASN A 98 -14.35 -1.58 -10.38
C ASN A 98 -13.05 -2.41 -10.37
N GLU A 99 -12.99 -3.47 -9.56
CA GLU A 99 -11.87 -4.41 -9.53
C GLU A 99 -11.70 -5.13 -10.88
N GLU A 100 -12.79 -5.63 -11.47
CA GLU A 100 -12.76 -6.23 -12.81
C GLU A 100 -12.29 -5.23 -13.88
N GLN A 101 -12.75 -3.97 -13.83
CA GLN A 101 -12.30 -2.93 -14.75
C GLN A 101 -10.82 -2.60 -14.56
N ARG A 102 -10.35 -2.51 -13.31
CA ARG A 102 -8.95 -2.26 -12.98
C ARG A 102 -8.06 -3.38 -13.49
N LEU A 103 -8.47 -4.64 -13.33
CA LEU A 103 -7.75 -5.79 -13.87
C LEU A 103 -7.70 -5.77 -15.40
N LYS A 104 -8.82 -5.48 -16.07
CA LYS A 104 -8.86 -5.35 -17.54
C LYS A 104 -7.93 -4.25 -18.03
N ASN A 105 -7.94 -3.09 -17.40
CA ASN A 105 -7.07 -1.97 -17.76
C ASN A 105 -5.59 -2.31 -17.52
N TRP A 106 -5.28 -3.03 -16.45
CA TRP A 106 -3.92 -3.48 -16.16
C TRP A 106 -3.40 -4.47 -17.20
N ILE A 107 -4.23 -5.47 -17.58
CA ILE A 107 -3.89 -6.43 -18.64
C ILE A 107 -3.71 -5.72 -19.98
N ALA A 108 -4.59 -4.77 -20.32
CA ALA A 108 -4.46 -4.00 -21.55
C ALA A 108 -3.18 -3.15 -21.58
N ALA A 109 -2.88 -2.47 -20.47
CA ALA A 109 -1.66 -1.66 -20.33
C ALA A 109 -0.39 -2.50 -20.33
N GLN A 110 -0.45 -3.78 -19.93
CA GLN A 110 0.70 -4.68 -19.95
C GLN A 110 1.22 -4.90 -21.38
N ALA A 111 0.32 -5.07 -22.34
CA ALA A 111 0.71 -5.25 -23.75
C ALA A 111 1.44 -4.01 -24.31
N ASP A 112 1.00 -2.81 -23.94
CA ASP A 112 1.65 -1.57 -24.37
C ASP A 112 2.99 -1.35 -23.65
N ARG A 113 3.07 -1.70 -22.37
CA ARG A 113 4.30 -1.64 -21.57
C ARG A 113 5.37 -2.59 -22.12
N GLU A 114 4.98 -3.80 -22.53
CA GLU A 114 5.88 -4.77 -23.15
C GLU A 114 6.40 -4.31 -24.51
N LYS A 115 5.55 -3.69 -25.34
CA LYS A 115 5.96 -3.07 -26.60
C LYS A 115 6.96 -1.94 -26.39
N GLU A 116 6.66 -1.01 -25.47
CA GLU A 116 7.56 0.11 -25.19
C GLU A 116 8.91 -0.38 -24.62
N ALA A 117 8.88 -1.41 -23.76
CA ALA A 117 10.09 -2.04 -23.25
C ALA A 117 10.89 -2.74 -24.37
N ALA A 118 10.23 -3.42 -25.31
CA ALA A 118 10.87 -4.04 -26.46
C ALA A 118 11.50 -3.00 -27.39
N GLU A 119 10.82 -1.90 -27.68
CA GLU A 119 11.36 -0.79 -28.50
C GLU A 119 12.56 -0.12 -27.83
N LYS A 120 12.50 0.10 -26.51
CA LYS A 120 13.64 0.63 -25.75
C LYS A 120 14.84 -0.31 -25.80
N LYS A 121 14.61 -1.63 -25.67
CA LYS A 121 15.67 -2.65 -25.81
C LYS A 121 16.27 -2.67 -27.21
N GLN A 122 15.44 -2.59 -28.25
CA GLN A 122 15.91 -2.52 -29.65
C GLN A 122 16.75 -1.27 -29.90
N LYS A 123 16.29 -0.08 -29.49
CA LYS A 123 17.06 1.17 -29.64
C LYS A 123 18.39 1.14 -28.88
N LYS A 124 18.41 0.57 -27.67
CA LYS A 124 19.66 0.37 -26.92
C LYS A 124 20.62 -0.56 -27.66
N LEU A 125 20.10 -1.67 -28.19
CA LEU A 125 20.89 -2.64 -28.93
C LEU A 125 21.45 -2.03 -30.22
N GLU A 126 20.63 -1.30 -30.99
CA GLU A 126 21.06 -0.59 -32.20
C GLU A 126 22.15 0.44 -31.89
N ARG A 127 21.98 1.22 -30.81
CA ARG A 127 22.99 2.19 -30.37
C ARG A 127 24.31 1.54 -29.95
N LEU A 128 24.24 0.31 -29.42
CA LEU A 128 25.43 -0.43 -29.01
C LEU A 128 26.12 -1.11 -30.20
N ILE A 129 25.34 -1.54 -31.20
CA ILE A 129 25.85 -2.11 -32.46
C ILE A 129 26.47 -1.02 -33.34
N GLU A 130 25.91 0.20 -33.34
CA GLU A 130 26.53 1.32 -34.04
C GLU A 130 27.84 1.69 -33.35
N GLN A 131 28.95 1.21 -33.93
CA GLN A 131 30.29 1.50 -33.44
C GLN A 131 30.47 3.02 -33.29
N PRO A 132 31.11 3.50 -32.22
CA PRO A 132 31.40 4.91 -32.06
C PRO A 132 32.25 5.38 -33.24
N LYS A 133 31.63 6.13 -34.15
CA LYS A 133 32.31 6.76 -35.31
C LYS A 133 33.16 7.92 -34.80
N HIS A 134 34.28 7.58 -34.17
CA HIS A 134 35.28 8.56 -33.77
C HIS A 134 36.13 8.90 -35.00
N GLU A 135 35.73 9.94 -35.72
CA GLU A 135 36.54 10.53 -36.77
C GLU A 135 37.59 11.44 -36.13
N PHE A 136 38.83 10.94 -35.96
CA PHE A 136 39.96 11.74 -35.51
C PHE A 136 40.42 12.63 -36.67
N LYS A 137 40.02 13.90 -36.66
CA LYS A 137 40.39 14.92 -37.65
C LYS A 137 41.09 16.08 -36.95
N ASP A 138 42.41 15.96 -36.80
CA ASP A 138 43.26 17.03 -36.27
C ASP A 138 44.21 17.54 -37.34
N GLU A 139 43.97 18.76 -37.83
CA GLU A 139 44.76 19.34 -38.91
C GLU A 139 46.23 19.53 -38.55
N GLU A 140 46.53 19.85 -37.28
CA GLU A 140 47.90 19.98 -36.80
C GLU A 140 48.62 18.62 -36.79
N TYR A 141 47.92 17.57 -36.36
CA TYR A 141 48.47 16.21 -36.37
C TYR A 141 48.78 15.74 -37.79
N ASP A 142 47.89 16.00 -38.74
CA ASP A 142 48.10 15.64 -40.15
C ASP A 142 49.27 16.40 -40.78
N LYS A 143 49.41 17.69 -40.48
CA LYS A 143 50.56 18.52 -40.90
C LYS A 143 51.87 18.02 -40.29
N ILE A 144 51.86 17.63 -39.01
CA ILE A 144 53.04 17.10 -38.32
C ILE A 144 53.41 15.72 -38.90
N ARG A 145 52.42 14.87 -39.14
CA ARG A 145 52.60 13.52 -39.69
C ARG A 145 53.17 13.55 -41.10
N SER A 146 52.75 14.49 -41.95
CA SER A 146 53.29 14.65 -43.30
C SER A 146 54.71 15.21 -43.32
N ALA A 147 55.05 16.11 -42.40
CA ALA A 147 56.38 16.70 -42.29
C ALA A 147 57.41 15.85 -41.50
N LEU A 148 56.95 14.81 -40.80
CA LEU A 148 57.79 13.90 -40.02
C LEU A 148 58.85 13.14 -40.83
N PRO A 149 58.55 12.53 -42.00
CA PRO A 149 59.54 11.82 -42.79
C PRO A 149 60.69 12.73 -43.25
N GLU A 150 60.38 13.93 -43.74
CA GLU A 150 61.40 14.91 -44.17
C GLU A 150 62.32 15.30 -43.01
N LYS A 151 61.77 15.56 -41.82
CA LYS A 151 62.55 15.88 -40.62
C LYS A 151 63.46 14.72 -40.17
N VAL A 152 63.00 13.48 -40.32
CA VAL A 152 63.79 12.29 -39.99
C VAL A 152 64.94 12.11 -40.98
N GLU A 153 64.66 12.28 -42.27
CA GLU A 153 65.67 12.23 -43.32
C GLU A 153 66.77 13.28 -43.10
N ASP A 154 66.37 14.53 -42.81
CA ASP A 154 67.29 15.62 -42.50
C ASP A 154 68.15 15.32 -41.26
N ALA A 155 67.55 14.82 -40.18
CA ALA A 155 68.28 14.47 -38.97
C ALA A 155 69.30 13.33 -39.19
N VAL A 156 68.95 12.34 -40.01
CA VAL A 156 69.86 11.25 -40.38
C VAL A 156 71.01 11.75 -41.23
N LEU A 157 70.73 12.61 -42.22
CA LEU A 157 71.77 13.22 -43.06
C LEU A 157 72.73 14.09 -42.23
N GLN A 158 72.19 14.92 -41.33
CA GLN A 158 72.98 15.72 -40.41
C GLN A 158 73.82 14.84 -39.46
N GLY A 159 73.24 13.74 -38.96
CA GLY A 159 73.94 12.77 -38.13
C GLY A 159 75.10 12.07 -38.87
N LEU A 160 74.89 11.65 -40.11
CA LEU A 160 75.96 11.08 -40.95
C LEU A 160 77.05 12.12 -41.24
N GLN A 161 76.69 13.36 -41.58
CA GLN A 161 77.66 14.43 -41.84
C GLN A 161 78.47 14.81 -40.59
N ALA A 162 77.84 14.89 -39.43
CA ALA A 162 78.52 15.14 -38.15
C ALA A 162 79.45 13.98 -37.76
N SER A 163 79.05 12.74 -38.04
CA SER A 163 79.89 11.55 -37.81
C SER A 163 81.15 11.51 -38.70
N CYS A 164 81.09 12.10 -39.90
CA CYS A 164 82.21 12.17 -40.83
C CYS A 164 83.15 13.38 -40.60
N SER A 165 82.73 14.41 -39.87
CA SER A 165 83.46 15.70 -39.78
C SER A 165 84.16 15.98 -38.45
N THR A 166 83.95 15.19 -37.39
CA THR A 166 84.57 15.47 -36.07
C THR A 166 85.44 14.33 -35.55
N LYS A 167 86.75 14.61 -35.53
CA LYS A 167 87.81 13.89 -34.83
C LYS A 167 87.52 13.92 -33.32
N ARG A 168 87.51 12.73 -32.69
CA ARG A 168 87.18 12.49 -31.26
C ARG A 168 87.87 13.48 -30.31
N LYS A 169 87.12 14.04 -29.37
CA LYS A 169 87.64 14.46 -28.05
C LYS A 169 86.87 13.70 -26.98
N SER A 170 87.58 12.84 -26.27
CA SER A 170 87.11 12.09 -25.11
C SER A 170 86.91 13.03 -23.93
N ASP A 171 85.77 12.91 -23.25
CA ASP A 171 85.68 13.20 -21.81
C ASP A 171 84.69 12.22 -21.17
N GLU A 172 85.16 11.50 -20.17
CA GLU A 172 84.39 10.52 -19.39
C GLU A 172 83.59 11.21 -18.29
N GLY A 173 82.31 10.87 -18.16
CA GLY A 173 81.46 11.35 -17.07
C GLY A 173 80.28 10.41 -16.81
N LYS A 174 80.51 9.42 -15.92
CA LYS A 174 79.57 8.46 -15.31
C LYS A 174 78.13 8.94 -15.10
N GLY A 175 77.14 8.06 -15.34
CA GLY A 175 75.78 8.31 -14.82
C GLY A 175 74.67 7.30 -15.10
N SER A 176 74.86 6.01 -14.77
CA SER A 176 73.80 5.02 -14.43
C SER A 176 72.54 4.89 -15.31
N VAL A 177 72.51 3.86 -16.17
CA VAL A 177 71.28 3.33 -16.78
C VAL A 177 70.46 2.59 -15.72
N LYS A 178 69.38 3.19 -15.22
CA LYS A 178 68.37 2.50 -14.41
C LYS A 178 67.39 1.76 -15.34
N LYS A 179 67.35 0.43 -15.20
CA LYS A 179 66.42 -0.46 -15.90
C LYS A 179 64.97 -0.06 -15.56
N LYS A 180 64.16 0.25 -16.58
CA LYS A 180 62.71 0.34 -16.44
C LYS A 180 62.11 -1.06 -16.60
N LYS A 181 61.33 -1.50 -15.61
CA LYS A 181 60.51 -2.72 -15.66
C LYS A 181 59.34 -2.47 -16.62
N PRO A 182 58.94 -3.41 -17.49
CA PRO A 182 57.69 -3.28 -18.22
C PRO A 182 56.54 -3.45 -17.22
N LYS A 183 55.71 -2.43 -17.09
CA LYS A 183 54.43 -2.54 -16.39
C LYS A 183 53.48 -3.14 -17.43
N LEU A 184 53.09 -4.39 -17.27
CA LEU A 184 51.99 -4.98 -18.05
C LEU A 184 50.71 -4.20 -17.68
N TRP A 185 50.04 -3.68 -18.70
CA TRP A 185 48.71 -3.07 -18.60
C TRP A 185 47.71 -4.08 -19.14
N ILE A 186 47.41 -5.12 -18.37
CA ILE A 186 46.18 -5.92 -18.51
C ILE A 186 45.70 -6.15 -17.08
N ASP A 187 44.87 -5.23 -16.61
CA ASP A 187 43.90 -5.48 -15.55
C ASP A 187 42.55 -5.46 -16.29
N ASP A 188 42.23 -6.63 -16.82
CA ASP A 188 41.00 -6.97 -17.53
C ASP A 188 40.19 -7.85 -16.57
N GLU A 189 39.80 -7.28 -15.42
CA GLU A 189 38.76 -7.85 -14.57
C GLU A 189 37.57 -6.88 -14.58
N LEU A 190 37.02 -6.79 -15.79
CA LEU A 190 35.68 -6.30 -16.11
C LEU A 190 34.66 -7.28 -15.50
N SER A 191 34.55 -7.31 -14.16
CA SER A 191 33.45 -7.95 -13.45
C SER A 191 32.31 -6.95 -13.33
N GLU A 192 31.63 -6.74 -14.46
CA GLU A 192 30.37 -6.02 -14.55
C GLU A 192 29.26 -6.97 -14.08
N SER A 193 28.98 -6.94 -12.77
CA SER A 193 27.81 -7.56 -12.16
C SER A 193 26.86 -6.47 -11.67
N ASP A 194 26.32 -5.68 -12.59
CA ASP A 194 25.14 -4.85 -12.34
C ASP A 194 23.89 -5.74 -12.38
N GLY A 195 23.65 -6.39 -11.24
CA GLY A 195 22.36 -6.98 -10.91
C GLY A 195 21.44 -5.90 -10.34
N ASP A 196 20.77 -5.13 -11.20
CA ASP A 196 19.64 -4.30 -10.82
C ASP A 196 18.48 -5.21 -10.35
N VAL A 197 18.42 -5.44 -9.03
CA VAL A 197 17.27 -6.07 -8.37
C VAL A 197 16.33 -4.95 -7.94
N ASP A 198 15.43 -4.57 -8.84
CA ASP A 198 14.33 -3.66 -8.53
C ASP A 198 13.27 -4.46 -7.73
N SER A 199 13.32 -4.33 -6.40
CA SER A 199 12.31 -4.84 -5.48
C SER A 199 11.60 -3.66 -4.82
N GLU A 200 10.54 -3.19 -5.48
CA GLU A 200 9.48 -2.41 -4.83
C GLU A 200 8.47 -3.37 -4.20
N ASP A 201 8.45 -3.49 -2.88
CA ASP A 201 7.24 -3.39 -2.06
C ASP A 201 7.62 -3.42 -0.57
N GLU A 202 7.14 -2.46 0.20
CA GLU A 202 6.71 -2.64 1.60
C GLU A 202 6.10 -1.30 2.07
N SER A 203 4.80 -1.18 1.85
CA SER A 203 3.96 -0.16 2.45
C SER A 203 3.93 -0.29 3.98
N LYS A 204 4.72 0.53 4.68
CA LYS A 204 4.61 0.67 6.15
C LYS A 204 3.29 1.34 6.53
N ALA A 205 2.28 0.51 6.77
CA ALA A 205 1.11 0.84 7.57
C ALA A 205 1.55 1.11 9.02
N ASN A 206 1.67 2.39 9.40
CA ASN A 206 1.92 2.76 10.79
C ASN A 206 0.59 2.83 11.55
N PHE A 207 0.17 1.68 12.09
CA PHE A 207 -0.89 1.58 13.08
C PHE A 207 -0.35 2.05 14.44
N LYS A 208 -0.58 3.31 14.82
CA LYS A 208 -0.42 3.72 16.22
C LYS A 208 -1.73 3.53 16.97
N SER A 209 -1.81 2.35 17.58
CA SER A 209 -2.74 2.01 18.65
C SER A 209 -2.47 2.88 19.88
N SER A 210 -3.57 3.20 20.55
CA SER A 210 -3.74 3.97 21.77
C SER A 210 -2.97 3.44 22.99
N LYS A 211 -2.36 4.37 23.73
CA LYS A 211 -2.16 4.39 25.19
C LYS A 211 -2.00 5.88 25.53
N GLU A 212 -2.61 6.48 26.54
CA GLU A 212 -2.76 6.01 27.89
C GLU A 212 -3.77 6.94 28.62
N ILE A 213 -4.61 6.33 29.44
CA ILE A 213 -5.40 6.99 30.47
C ILE A 213 -4.43 7.39 31.58
N VAL A 214 -4.36 8.67 31.93
CA VAL A 214 -3.81 9.11 33.22
C VAL A 214 -4.76 10.12 33.82
N ALA A 215 -5.29 9.76 34.99
CA ALA A 215 -6.05 10.60 35.89
C ALA A 215 -5.22 11.79 36.40
N ALA A 216 -5.82 12.97 36.51
CA ALA A 216 -5.71 13.85 37.68
C ALA A 216 -6.47 15.17 37.49
N THR A 217 -7.16 15.54 38.57
CA THR A 217 -7.80 16.84 38.92
C THR A 217 -9.22 17.06 38.43
#